data_AF-A0A2V8AMK5-F1
#
_entry.id   AF-A0A2V8AMK5-F1
#
_cell.length_a   1.000
_cell.length_b   1.000
_cell.length_c   1.000
_cell.angle_alpha   90.00
_cell.angle_beta   90.00
_cell.angle_gamma   90.00
#
_symmetry.space_group_name_H-M   'P 1'
#
loop_
_entity.id
_entity.type
_entity.pdbx_description
1 polymer ?
#
loop_
_entity_poly.entity_id
_entity_poly.type
_entity_poly.pdbx_seq_one_letter_code
_entity_poly.pdbx_strand_id
1 'polypeptide(L)'
;MNTTSITPSIGVTIGRHSRLYYAYITTAPAALDAPSTMTLHSASLADVVGLACDEIVFEACRARTKARLILVDATERGWQKRRFREHGHLFAPADPMLVGLNTLQNWLWQRLGAAAAEDCAQLAHA
;
A
#
# COMPACT_ATOMS: atom_id res chain seq x y z
N MET A 1 26.38 4.16 -11.22
CA MET A 1 25.04 3.82 -11.74
C MET A 1 24.04 4.34 -10.75
N ASN A 2 23.45 5.49 -11.03
CA ASN A 2 22.57 6.18 -10.12
C ASN A 2 21.16 5.69 -10.44
N THR A 3 20.79 4.52 -9.90
CA THR A 3 19.41 4.03 -9.94
C THR A 3 18.58 5.00 -9.12
N THR A 4 18.01 6.02 -9.78
CA THR A 4 16.89 6.76 -9.21
C THR A 4 15.82 5.72 -8.89
N SER A 5 15.64 5.38 -7.62
CA SER A 5 14.66 4.38 -7.24
C SER A 5 13.27 4.87 -7.67
N ILE A 6 12.68 4.16 -8.63
CA ILE A 6 11.35 4.45 -9.13
C ILE A 6 10.41 3.71 -8.19
N THR A 7 9.57 4.46 -7.46
CA THR A 7 8.49 3.87 -6.65
C THR A 7 7.68 2.94 -7.55
N PRO A 8 7.54 1.65 -7.18
CA PRO A 8 6.86 0.69 -8.04
C PRO A 8 5.40 1.08 -8.22
N SER A 9 4.91 0.84 -9.43
CA SER A 9 3.58 1.27 -9.85
C SER A 9 2.87 0.22 -10.68
N ILE A 10 1.55 0.28 -10.68
CA ILE A 10 0.69 -0.62 -11.44
C ILE A 10 -0.48 0.16 -12.05
N GLY A 11 -0.69 -0.05 -13.35
CA GLY A 11 -1.89 0.41 -14.04
C GLY A 11 -3.02 -0.61 -13.85
N VAL A 12 -4.17 -0.15 -13.37
CA VAL A 12 -5.38 -0.96 -13.20
C VAL A 12 -6.46 -0.41 -14.09
N THR A 13 -7.07 -1.26 -14.92
CA THR A 13 -8.20 -0.91 -15.78
C THR A 13 -9.40 -1.78 -15.46
N ILE A 14 -10.53 -1.15 -15.14
CA ILE A 14 -11.81 -1.82 -14.92
C ILE A 14 -12.85 -1.15 -15.80
N GLY A 15 -13.41 -1.91 -16.75
CA GLY A 15 -14.28 -1.36 -17.80
C GLY A 15 -13.54 -0.28 -18.60
N ARG A 16 -14.06 0.96 -18.57
CA ARG A 16 -13.45 2.14 -19.25
C ARG A 16 -12.63 3.03 -18.30
N HIS A 17 -12.41 2.62 -17.06
CA HIS A 17 -11.69 3.41 -16.08
C HIS A 17 -10.29 2.85 -15.87
N SER A 18 -9.28 3.64 -16.19
CA SER A 18 -7.87 3.33 -15.96
C SER A 18 -7.29 4.25 -14.88
N ARG A 19 -6.56 3.67 -13.94
CA ARG A 19 -5.86 4.40 -12.88
C ARG A 19 -4.45 3.86 -12.72
N LEU A 20 -3.52 4.75 -12.36
CA LEU A 20 -2.15 4.41 -12.06
C LEU A 20 -1.94 4.51 -10.55
N TYR A 21 -1.55 3.40 -9.93
CA TYR A 21 -1.27 3.34 -8.50
C TYR A 21 0.22 3.18 -8.24
N TYR A 22 0.68 3.76 -7.14
CA TYR A 22 2.05 3.63 -6.64
C TYR A 22 2.06 2.97 -5.26
N ALA A 23 3.04 2.10 -5.02
CA ALA A 23 3.11 1.35 -3.78
C ALA A 23 3.92 2.09 -2.69
N TYR A 24 3.33 2.17 -1.49
CA TYR A 24 3.88 2.83 -0.33
C TYR A 24 3.68 2.00 0.94
N ILE A 25 4.58 2.18 1.89
CA ILE A 25 4.47 1.64 3.24
C ILE A 25 4.08 2.77 4.18
N THR A 26 3.13 2.47 5.07
CA THR A 26 2.63 3.44 6.02
C THR A 26 2.28 2.80 7.36
N THR A 27 2.42 3.58 8.43
CA THR A 27 1.87 3.27 9.76
C THR A 27 0.51 3.94 9.99
N ALA A 28 0.01 4.73 9.03
CA ALA A 28 -1.25 5.44 9.17
C ALA A 28 -2.42 4.45 9.19
N PRO A 29 -3.49 4.72 9.95
CA PRO A 29 -4.74 3.98 9.86
C PRO A 29 -5.50 4.33 8.57
N ALA A 30 -6.38 3.42 8.13
CA ALA A 30 -7.17 3.60 6.90
C ALA A 30 -8.09 4.83 6.92
N ALA A 31 -8.47 5.33 8.10
CA ALA A 31 -9.29 6.53 8.24
C ALA A 31 -8.62 7.81 7.72
N LEU A 32 -7.30 7.80 7.49
CA LEU A 32 -6.54 8.91 6.93
C LEU A 32 -6.23 8.73 5.43
N ASP A 33 -6.70 7.65 4.83
CA ASP A 33 -6.44 7.32 3.44
C ASP A 33 -7.27 8.20 2.50
N ALA A 34 -6.73 8.51 1.33
CA ALA A 34 -7.47 9.11 0.24
C ALA A 34 -8.50 8.11 -0.29
N PRO A 35 -9.61 8.57 -0.89
CA PRO A 35 -10.72 7.71 -1.29
C PRO A 35 -10.32 6.52 -2.18
N SER A 36 -9.28 6.67 -3.00
CA SER A 36 -8.85 5.64 -3.94
C SER A 36 -7.74 4.73 -3.39
N THR A 37 -7.29 4.94 -2.17
CA THR A 37 -6.18 4.19 -1.59
C THR A 37 -6.60 2.75 -1.25
N MET A 38 -5.74 1.78 -1.59
CA MET A 38 -6.00 0.37 -1.36
C MET A 38 -4.92 -0.27 -0.50
N THR A 39 -5.30 -0.92 0.60
CA THR A 39 -4.37 -1.70 1.45
C THR A 39 -4.13 -3.12 0.90
N LEU A 40 -2.97 -3.40 0.32
CA LEU A 40 -2.64 -4.74 -0.19
C LEU A 40 -2.29 -5.71 0.93
N HIS A 41 -1.57 -5.24 1.95
CA HIS A 41 -1.09 -6.07 3.04
C HIS A 41 -1.08 -5.26 4.34
N SER A 42 -1.47 -5.89 5.45
CA SER A 42 -1.43 -5.32 6.80
C SER A 42 -0.67 -6.24 7.72
N ALA A 43 0.36 -5.73 8.38
CA ALA A 43 1.19 -6.48 9.33
C ALA A 43 1.82 -5.55 10.37
N SER A 44 2.80 -6.04 11.13
CA SER A 44 3.58 -5.17 12.01
C SER A 44 4.58 -4.33 11.21
N LEU A 45 5.05 -3.22 11.78
CA LEU A 45 6.09 -2.40 11.15
C LEU A 45 7.35 -3.22 10.86
N ALA A 46 7.72 -4.13 11.76
CA ALA A 46 8.87 -5.02 11.56
C ALA A 46 8.74 -5.91 10.30
N ASP A 47 7.53 -6.33 9.96
CA ASP A 47 7.29 -7.20 8.80
C ASP A 47 7.29 -6.41 7.48
N VAL A 48 6.79 -5.18 7.50
CA VAL A 48 6.67 -4.36 6.27
C VAL A 48 7.86 -3.45 6.02
N VAL A 49 8.67 -3.12 7.03
CA VAL A 49 9.82 -2.19 6.88
C VAL A 49 10.83 -2.71 5.86
N GLY A 50 11.01 -4.05 5.79
CA GLY A 50 11.89 -4.69 4.82
C GLY A 50 11.42 -4.55 3.38
N LEU A 51 10.19 -4.11 3.12
CA LEU A 51 9.66 -3.85 1.78
C LEU A 51 9.90 -2.41 1.32
N ALA A 52 10.48 -1.55 2.15
CA ALA A 52 10.71 -0.15 1.83
C ALA A 52 11.98 0.04 1.02
N CYS A 53 11.96 0.99 0.09
CA CYS A 53 13.14 1.32 -0.68
C CYS A 53 14.19 2.09 0.14
N ASP A 54 13.72 3.03 0.95
CA ASP A 54 14.59 3.86 1.77
C ASP A 54 14.73 3.25 3.15
N GLU A 55 15.90 3.43 3.76
CA GLU A 55 16.10 3.06 5.16
C GLU A 55 15.14 3.85 6.04
N ILE A 56 14.14 3.16 6.59
CA ILE A 56 13.21 3.75 7.55
C ILE A 56 13.89 3.70 8.90
N VAL A 57 13.95 4.85 9.59
CA VAL A 57 14.39 4.92 10.99
C VAL A 57 13.48 4.01 11.83
N PHE A 58 13.97 2.81 12.10
CA PHE A 58 13.24 1.76 12.79
C PHE A 58 13.61 1.78 14.27
N GLU A 59 12.75 2.38 15.08
CA GLU A 59 12.86 2.25 16.53
C GLU A 59 12.29 0.89 16.95
N ALA A 60 13.07 0.07 17.66
CA ALA A 60 12.63 -1.25 18.12
C ALA A 60 11.33 -1.18 18.95
N CYS A 61 11.08 -0.08 19.67
CA CYS A 61 9.84 0.17 20.40
C CYS A 61 8.60 0.25 19.50
N ARG A 62 8.77 0.58 18.21
CA ARG A 62 7.70 0.67 17.20
C ARG A 62 7.57 -0.59 16.34
N ALA A 63 8.36 -1.63 16.59
CA ALA A 63 8.35 -2.86 15.80
C ALA A 63 6.94 -3.47 15.66
N ARG A 64 6.16 -3.43 16.75
CA ARG A 64 4.79 -3.98 16.81
C ARG A 64 3.71 -3.01 16.34
N THR A 65 4.06 -1.78 15.97
CA THR A 65 3.09 -0.82 15.46
C THR A 65 2.46 -1.37 14.19
N LYS A 66 1.13 -1.29 14.08
CA LYS A 66 0.42 -1.72 12.87
C LYS A 66 0.87 -0.88 11.68
N ALA A 67 1.22 -1.56 10.60
CA ALA A 67 1.67 -0.95 9.37
C ALA A 67 1.07 -1.66 8.16
N ARG A 68 1.13 -1.01 7.01
CA ARG A 68 0.42 -1.41 5.81
C ARG A 68 1.25 -1.13 4.58
N LEU A 69 1.20 -2.05 3.62
CA LEU A 69 1.53 -1.77 2.23
C LEU A 69 0.25 -1.31 1.53
N ILE A 70 0.29 -0.12 0.95
CA ILE A 70 -0.84 0.52 0.28
C ILE A 70 -0.49 0.88 -1.17
N LEU A 71 -1.52 0.91 -2.01
CA LEU A 71 -1.52 1.50 -3.33
C LEU A 71 -2.21 2.86 -3.26
N VAL A 72 -1.54 3.90 -3.74
CA VAL A 72 -2.06 5.28 -3.76
C VAL A 72 -2.18 5.73 -5.21
N ASP A 73 -3.34 6.28 -5.57
CA ASP A 73 -3.59 6.79 -6.92
C ASP A 73 -2.61 7.94 -7.25
N ALA A 74 -2.12 7.98 -8.48
CA ALA A 74 -1.15 8.95 -8.95
C ALA A 74 -1.56 10.41 -8.67
N THR A 75 -2.85 10.70 -8.75
CA THR A 75 -3.42 12.04 -8.52
C THR A 75 -3.51 12.41 -7.03
N GLU A 76 -3.60 11.41 -6.15
CA GLU A 76 -3.79 11.59 -4.70
C GLU A 76 -2.47 11.60 -3.90
N ARG A 77 -1.35 11.17 -4.51
CA ARG A 77 -0.03 11.02 -3.84
C ARG A 77 0.41 12.25 -3.04
N GLY A 78 0.29 13.44 -3.63
CA GLY A 78 0.72 14.69 -3.01
C GLY A 78 -0.07 15.01 -1.75
N TRP A 79 -1.40 14.82 -1.83
CA TRP A 79 -2.31 15.00 -0.70
C TRP A 79 -2.06 13.93 0.38
N GLN A 80 -1.94 12.65 -0.01
CA GLN A 80 -1.71 11.54 0.91
C GLN A 80 -0.43 11.74 1.72
N LYS A 81 0.66 12.09 1.04
CA LYS A 81 1.96 12.37 1.66
C LYS A 81 1.84 13.50 2.67
N ARG A 82 1.14 14.59 2.35
CA ARG A 82 0.94 15.71 3.27
C ARG A 82 0.12 15.28 4.48
N ARG A 83 -1.02 14.63 4.25
CA ARG A 83 -1.96 14.20 5.30
C ARG A 83 -1.31 13.29 6.33
N PHE A 84 -0.54 12.29 5.88
CA PHE A 84 0.18 11.38 6.77
C PHE A 84 1.30 12.08 7.54
N ARG A 85 2.05 12.99 6.89
CA ARG A 85 3.09 13.76 7.57
C ARG A 85 2.54 14.67 8.66
N GLU A 86 1.40 15.33 8.41
CA GLU A 86 0.72 16.17 9.40
C GLU A 86 0.33 15.38 10.67
N HIS A 87 0.07 14.08 10.53
CA HIS A 87 -0.30 13.19 11.64
C HIS A 87 0.89 12.36 12.16
N GLY A 88 2.12 12.64 11.70
CA GLY A 88 3.33 11.95 12.16
C GLY A 88 3.42 10.48 11.74
N HIS A 89 2.72 10.08 10.67
CA HIS A 89 2.77 8.72 10.15
C HIS A 89 3.83 8.54 9.06
N LEU A 90 4.40 7.34 9.02
CA LEU A 90 5.30 6.91 7.96
C LEU A 90 4.61 6.94 6.60
N PHE A 91 5.33 7.40 5.58
CA PHE A 91 4.94 7.29 4.18
C PHE A 91 6.20 7.12 3.32
N ALA A 92 6.62 5.87 3.14
CA ALA A 92 7.85 5.52 2.44
C ALA A 92 7.54 4.75 1.15
N PRO A 93 8.25 5.00 0.04
CA PRO A 93 8.09 4.22 -1.18
C PRO A 93 8.49 2.76 -0.94
N ALA A 94 7.76 1.83 -1.56
CA ALA A 94 8.17 0.43 -1.56
C ALA A 94 9.41 0.22 -2.46
N ASP A 95 10.22 -0.80 -2.15
CA ASP A 95 11.36 -1.21 -2.95
C ASP A 95 10.87 -1.90 -4.24
N PRO A 96 11.21 -1.40 -5.44
CA PRO A 96 10.81 -2.03 -6.69
C PRO A 96 11.39 -3.44 -6.91
N MET A 97 12.49 -3.82 -6.24
CA MET A 97 13.06 -5.16 -6.31
C MET A 97 12.25 -6.20 -5.52
N LEU A 98 11.58 -5.76 -4.45
CA LEU A 98 10.76 -6.63 -3.59
C LEU A 98 9.28 -6.55 -3.95
N VAL A 99 8.80 -5.34 -4.23
CA VAL A 99 7.43 -5.00 -4.59
C VAL A 99 7.36 -4.63 -6.07
N GLY A 100 7.85 -5.52 -6.92
CA GLY A 100 7.79 -5.37 -8.38
C GLY A 100 6.37 -5.53 -8.93
N LEU A 101 6.21 -5.30 -10.24
CA LEU A 101 4.91 -5.37 -10.92
C LEU A 101 4.19 -6.71 -10.71
N ASN A 102 4.90 -7.83 -10.87
CA ASN A 102 4.33 -9.17 -10.70
C ASN A 102 3.84 -9.40 -9.26
N THR A 103 4.60 -8.94 -8.26
CA THR A 103 4.22 -8.99 -6.85
C THR A 103 2.95 -8.19 -6.60
N LEU A 104 2.86 -6.97 -7.14
CA LEU A 104 1.67 -6.12 -7.05
C LEU A 104 0.44 -6.75 -7.71
N GLN A 105 0.61 -7.35 -8.89
CA GLN A 105 -0.48 -8.06 -9.58
C GLN A 105 -1.00 -9.23 -8.75
N ASN A 106 -0.10 -10.06 -8.21
CA ASN A 106 -0.46 -11.22 -7.40
C ASN A 106 -1.24 -10.82 -6.15
N TRP A 107 -0.77 -9.80 -5.41
CA TRP A 107 -1.47 -9.31 -4.23
C TRP A 107 -2.83 -8.67 -4.56
N LEU A 108 -2.95 -7.96 -5.68
CA LEU A 108 -4.24 -7.46 -6.14
C LEU A 108 -5.21 -8.60 -6.45
N TRP A 109 -4.74 -9.66 -7.11
CA TRP A 109 -5.57 -10.82 -7.42
C TRP A 109 -6.06 -11.53 -6.15
N GLN A 110 -5.16 -11.74 -5.19
CA GLN A 110 -5.51 -12.32 -3.90
C GLN A 110 -6.56 -11.49 -3.17
N ARG A 111 -6.42 -10.16 -3.20
CA ARG A 111 -7.40 -9.25 -2.60
C ARG A 111 -8.77 -9.34 -3.27
N LEU A 112 -8.82 -9.38 -4.60
CA LEU A 112 -10.08 -9.53 -5.34
C LEU A 112 -10.75 -10.86 -5.01
N GLY A 113 -9.97 -11.95 -4.89
CA GLY A 113 -10.48 -13.25 -4.47
C GLY A 113 -11.00 -13.25 -3.03
N ALA A 114 -10.29 -12.62 -2.09
CA ALA A 114 -10.74 -12.47 -0.71
C ALA A 114 -12.03 -11.66 -0.59
N ALA A 115 -12.11 -10.52 -1.29
CA ALA A 115 -13.31 -9.68 -1.30
C ALA A 115 -14.54 -10.42 -1.87
N ALA A 116 -14.35 -11.23 -2.92
CA ALA A 116 -15.42 -12.05 -3.47
C ALA A 116 -15.91 -13.14 -2.49
N ALA A 117 -15.01 -13.71 -1.69
CA ALA A 117 -15.36 -14.70 -0.69
C ALA A 117 -16.14 -14.09 0.49
N GLU A 118 -15.76 -12.87 0.93
CA GLU A 118 -16.45 -12.12 1.98
C GLU A 118 -17.90 -11.77 1.57
N ASP A 119 -18.11 -11.30 0.34
CA ASP A 119 -19.43 -10.99 -0.20
C ASP A 119 -20.35 -12.23 -0.25
N CYS A 120 -19.81 -13.35 -0.73
CA CYS A 120 -20.52 -14.63 -0.76
C CYS A 120 -20.94 -15.11 0.64
N ALA A 121 -20.05 -14.99 1.63
CA ALA A 121 -20.34 -15.36 3.01
C ALA A 121 -21.43 -14.46 3.63
N GLN A 122 -21.40 -13.16 3.32
CA GLN A 122 -22.38 -12.20 3.83
C GLN A 122 -23.78 -12.42 3.23
N LEU A 123 -23.88 -12.79 1.95
CA LEU A 123 -25.13 -13.19 1.30
C LEU A 123 -25.69 -14.51 1.84
N ALA A 124 -24.83 -15.46 2.23
CA ALA A 124 -25.25 -16.74 2.79
C ALA A 124 -25.74 -16.66 4.25
N HIS A 125 -25.58 -15.51 4.92
CA HIS A 125 -26.05 -15.26 6.29
C HIS A 125 -27.22 -14.25 6.35
N ALA A 126 -27.71 -13.81 5.19
CA ALA A 126 -28.88 -12.93 5.04
C ALA A 126 -30.13 -13.74 4.67
#